data_AF-A0A350LX37-F1
#
_entry.id   AF-A0A350LX37-F1
#
_cell.length_a   1.000
_cell.length_b   1.000
_cell.length_c   1.000
_cell.angle_alpha   90.00
_cell.angle_beta   90.00
_cell.angle_gamma   90.00
#
_symmetry.space_group_name_H-M   'P 1'
#
loop_
_entity.id
_entity.type
_entity.pdbx_description
1 polymer ?
#
loop_
_entity_poly.entity_id
_entity_poly.type
_entity_poly.pdbx_seq_one_letter_code
_entity_poly.pdbx_strand_id
1 'polypeptide(L)' 'MNIPQSIGAVQDMLGAQGYVCGRALGTVAFLALRLGRPLFLEGEAGTGKTEIAKALSLALGRRLI' A
#
# COMPACT_ATOMS: atom_id res chain seq x y z
N MET A 1 -7.24 -14.49 0.05
CA MET A 1 -6.43 -13.26 0.05
C MET A 1 -6.29 -12.80 1.49
N ASN A 2 -5.07 -12.73 2.02
CA ASN A 2 -4.85 -12.31 3.39
C ASN A 2 -4.75 -10.78 3.44
N ILE A 3 -5.87 -10.11 3.69
CA ILE A 3 -5.87 -8.65 3.91
C ILE A 3 -5.15 -8.38 5.25
N PRO A 4 -4.24 -7.41 5.33
CA PRO A 4 -3.58 -7.04 6.58
C PRO A 4 -4.60 -6.75 7.69
N GLN A 5 -4.33 -7.20 8.92
CA GLN A 5 -5.25 -7.05 10.05
C GLN A 5 -4.99 -5.79 10.89
N SER A 6 -3.95 -5.02 10.57
CA SER A 6 -3.61 -3.78 11.26
C SER A 6 -2.84 -2.83 10.35
N ILE A 7 -2.70 -1.57 10.78
CA ILE A 7 -1.88 -0.56 10.09
C ILE A 7 -0.40 -1.00 10.08
N GLY A 8 0.10 -1.52 11.19
CA GLY A 8 1.48 -2.04 11.28
C GLY A 8 1.71 -3.17 10.28
N ALA A 9 0.77 -4.10 10.16
CA ALA A 9 0.86 -5.18 9.18
C ALA A 9 0.91 -4.66 7.72
N VAL A 10 0.28 -3.53 7.41
CA VAL A 10 0.43 -2.88 6.09
C VAL A 10 1.84 -2.32 5.91
N GLN A 11 2.37 -1.64 6.93
CA GLN A 11 3.73 -1.07 6.88
C GLN A 11 4.78 -2.16 6.73
N ASP A 12 4.66 -3.27 7.48
CA ASP A 12 5.57 -4.42 7.39
C ASP A 12 5.47 -5.10 6.03
N MET A 13 4.24 -5.29 5.53
CA MET A 13 3.98 -5.89 4.21
C MET A 13 4.58 -5.05 3.08
N LEU A 14 4.43 -3.73 3.11
CA LEU A 14 5.02 -2.83 2.12
C LEU A 14 6.54 -2.74 2.28
N GLY A 15 7.05 -2.72 3.51
CA GLY A 15 8.47 -2.72 3.82
C GLY A 15 9.19 -3.96 3.30
N ALA A 16 8.53 -5.13 3.38
CA ALA A 16 9.04 -6.37 2.78
C ALA A 16 9.20 -6.30 1.25
N GLN A 17 8.52 -5.35 0.59
CA GLN A 17 8.67 -5.06 -0.85
C GLN A 17 9.55 -3.83 -1.12
N GLY A 18 10.28 -3.34 -0.12
CA GLY A 18 11.16 -2.17 -0.24
C GLY A 18 10.44 -0.82 -0.19
N TYR A 19 9.14 -0.78 0.15
CA TYR A 19 8.40 0.47 0.26
C TYR A 19 8.15 0.85 1.72
N VAL A 20 8.90 1.82 2.22
CA VAL A 20 8.73 2.35 3.58
C VAL A 20 7.72 3.47 3.58
N CYS A 21 6.64 3.32 4.35
CA CYS A 21 5.61 4.33 4.46
C CYS A 21 5.38 4.79 5.91
N GLY A 22 5.05 6.07 6.06
CA GLY A 22 4.61 6.62 7.34
C GLY A 22 3.22 6.12 7.74
N ARG A 23 2.86 6.30 9.01
CA ARG A 23 1.59 5.83 9.58
C ARG A 23 0.37 6.37 8.81
N ALA A 24 0.38 7.63 8.36
CA ALA A 24 -0.76 8.21 7.63
C ALA A 24 -1.09 7.43 6.34
N LEU A 25 -0.08 7.14 5.52
CA LEU A 25 -0.24 6.37 4.27
C LEU A 25 -0.60 4.91 4.57
N GLY A 26 0.02 4.31 5.60
CA GLY A 26 -0.35 2.97 6.08
C GLY A 26 -1.81 2.87 6.51
N THR A 27 -2.35 3.89 7.19
CA THR A 27 -3.76 3.94 7.61
C THR A 27 -4.71 3.98 6.44
N VAL A 28 -4.50 4.89 5.47
CA VAL A 28 -5.40 4.98 4.30
C VAL A 28 -5.32 3.74 3.41
N ALA A 29 -4.13 3.14 3.26
CA ALA A 29 -3.96 1.88 2.55
C ALA A 29 -4.68 0.72 3.27
N PHE A 30 -4.55 0.63 4.60
CA PHE A 30 -5.28 -0.34 5.42
C PHE A 30 -6.79 -0.22 5.23
N LEU A 31 -7.33 1.00 5.34
CA LEU A 31 -8.76 1.25 5.19
C LEU A 31 -9.24 0.94 3.77
N ALA A 32 -8.50 1.34 2.73
CA ALA A 32 -8.83 1.04 1.35
C ALA A 32 -8.92 -0.47 1.09
N LEU A 33 -7.92 -1.24 1.58
CA LEU A 33 -7.90 -2.70 1.46
C LEU A 33 -9.04 -3.35 2.25
N ARG A 34 -9.33 -2.86 3.46
CA ARG A 34 -10.35 -3.46 4.33
C ARG A 34 -11.77 -3.16 3.85
N LEU A 35 -12.00 -1.96 3.31
CA LEU A 35 -13.30 -1.51 2.80
C LEU A 35 -13.53 -1.88 1.33
N GLY A 36 -12.51 -2.38 0.63
CA GLY A 36 -12.59 -2.66 -0.80
C GLY A 36 -12.85 -1.39 -1.63
N ARG A 37 -12.28 -0.26 -1.22
CA ARG A 37 -12.45 1.04 -1.88
C ARG A 37 -11.19 1.43 -2.65
N PRO A 38 -11.32 2.10 -3.81
CA PRO A 38 -10.17 2.63 -4.54
C PRO A 38 -9.36 3.62 -3.68
N LEU A 39 -8.04 3.58 -3.83
CA LEU A 39 -7.11 4.56 -3.25
C LEU A 39 -6.51 5.39 -4.37
N PHE A 40 -6.74 6.70 -4.32
CA PHE A 40 -6.11 7.66 -5.22
C PHE A 40 -4.99 8.38 -4.48
N LEU A 41 -3.83 8.53 -5.13
CA LEU A 41 -2.64 9.13 -4.55
C LEU A 41 -2.20 10.32 -5.38
N GLU A 42 -2.23 11.51 -4.77
CA GLU A 42 -1.74 12.76 -5.35
C GLU A 42 -0.39 13.16 -4.74
N GLY A 43 0.38 13.96 -5.48
CA GLY A 43 1.63 14.57 -5.00
C GLY A 43 2.64 14.76 -6.13
N GLU A 44 3.75 15.45 -5.81
CA GLU A 44 4.81 15.79 -6.76
C GLU A 44 5.46 14.57 -7.42
N ALA A 45 6.05 14.76 -8.60
CA ALA A 45 6.84 13.71 -9.24
C ALA A 45 7.95 13.19 -8.29
N GLY A 46 8.17 11.88 -8.26
CA GLY A 46 9.20 11.27 -7.39
C GLY A 46 8.77 10.96 -5.94
N THR A 47 7.54 11.26 -5.51
CA THR A 47 7.05 10.96 -4.14
C THR A 47 6.67 9.49 -3.89
N GLY A 48 7.01 8.58 -4.80
CA GLY A 48 6.79 7.14 -4.62
C GLY A 48 5.37 6.63 -4.95
N LYS A 49 4.52 7.41 -5.63
CA LYS A 49 3.16 7.00 -6.06
C LYS A 49 3.13 5.74 -6.92
N THR A 50 4.04 5.61 -7.88
CA THR A 50 4.16 4.41 -8.71
C THR A 50 4.73 3.24 -7.93
N GLU A 51 5.63 3.52 -6.99
CA GLU A 51 6.35 2.49 -6.24
C GLU A 51 5.45 1.78 -5.24
N ILE A 52 4.55 2.50 -4.56
CA ILE A 52 3.53 1.86 -3.71
C ILE A 52 2.58 0.97 -4.51
N ALA A 53 2.23 1.34 -5.75
CA ALA A 53 1.38 0.50 -6.59
C ALA A 53 2.06 -0.83 -6.92
N LYS A 54 3.37 -0.81 -7.23
CA LYS A 54 4.20 -2.01 -7.41
C LYS A 54 4.29 -2.83 -6.12
N ALA A 55 4.60 -2.20 -4.99
CA ALA A 55 4.72 -2.86 -3.70
C ALA A 55 3.41 -3.56 -3.29
N LEU A 56 2.26 -2.89 -3.46
CA LEU A 56 0.95 -3.48 -3.22
C LEU A 56 0.65 -4.64 -4.17
N SER A 57 0.98 -4.51 -5.45
CA SER A 57 0.81 -5.57 -6.44
C SER A 57 1.60 -6.83 -6.06
N LEU A 58 2.89 -6.68 -5.73
CA LEU A 58 3.74 -7.79 -5.30
C LEU A 58 3.26 -8.41 -3.99
N ALA A 59 3.00 -7.60 -2.97
CA ALA A 59 2.57 -8.07 -1.66
C ALA A 59 1.22 -8.81 -1.68
N LEU A 60 0.29 -8.38 -2.55
CA LEU A 60 -1.04 -8.97 -2.66
C LEU A 60 -1.13 -10.07 -3.73
N GLY A 61 -0.03 -10.36 -4.45
CA GLY A 61 -0.03 -11.29 -5.56
C GLY A 61 -0.99 -10.89 -6.69
N ARG A 62 -1.10 -9.58 -6.96
CA ARG A 62 -1.99 -9.02 -7.97
C ARG A 62 -1.19 -8.50 -9.15
N ARG A 63 -1.79 -8.50 -10.33
CA ARG A 63 -1.20 -7.88 -11.52
C ARG A 63 -1.24 -6.35 -11.38
N LEU A 64 -0.11 -5.69 -11.59
CA LEU A 64 -0.07 -4.24 -11.83
C LEU A 64 -0.38 -3.98 -13.30
N ILE A 65 -1.27 -3.03 -13.58
CA ILE A 65 -1.70 -2.61 -14.92
C ILE A 65 -1.35 -1.15 -15.16
#